data_AF-A0A2D6R6B3-F1
#
_entry.id   AF-A0A2D6R6B3-F1
#
_cell.length_a   1.000
_cell.length_b   1.000
_cell.length_c   1.000
_cell.angle_alpha   90.00
_cell.angle_beta   90.00
_cell.angle_gamma   90.00
#
_symmetry.space_group_name_H-M   'P 1'
#
loop_
_entity.id
_entity.type
_entity.pdbx_description
1 polymer ?
#
loop_
_entity_poly.entity_id
_entity_poly.type
_entity_poly.pdbx_seq_one_letter_code
_entity_poly.pdbx_strand_id
1 'polypeptide(L)' 'MEKEEHYLRIYMGTTYDFNDVRSVRDLRRALEYIINDLPHDDSLELILNVGRSKLEYILKDGIPE' A
#
# COMPACT_ATOMS: atom_id res chain seq x y z
N MET A 1 22.56 -21.44 -21.59
CA MET A 1 22.48 -20.08 -21.02
C MET A 1 21.01 -19.77 -20.94
N GLU A 2 20.45 -19.79 -19.73
CA GLU A 2 19.01 -19.61 -19.52
C GLU A 2 18.68 -18.12 -19.60
N LYS A 3 17.63 -17.80 -20.35
CA LYS A 3 17.09 -16.44 -20.46
C LYS A 3 15.99 -16.32 -19.39
N GLU A 4 16.26 -15.58 -18.33
CA GLU A 4 15.21 -15.17 -17.39
C GLU A 4 14.53 -13.91 -17.92
N GLU A 5 13.23 -14.01 -18.21
CA GLU A 5 12.39 -12.87 -18.56
C GLU A 5 11.70 -12.38 -17.28
N HIS A 6 12.11 -11.21 -16.79
CA HIS A 6 11.45 -10.56 -15.65
C HIS A 6 10.38 -9.59 -16.16
N TYR A 7 9.12 -9.86 -15.84
CA TYR A 7 8.04 -8.89 -15.98
C TYR A 7 7.97 -8.05 -14.69
N LEU A 8 8.49 -6.83 -14.73
CA LEU A 8 8.27 -5.86 -13.65
C LEU A 8 6.90 -5.22 -13.89
N ARG A 9 5.84 -5.71 -13.22
CA ARG A 9 4.55 -5.00 -13.20
C ARG A 9 4.76 -3.69 -12.44
N ILE A 10 4.74 -2.57 -13.16
CA ILE A 10 4.74 -1.23 -12.56
C ILE A 10 3.33 -0.99 -12.04
N TYR A 11 3.08 -1.31 -10.78
CA TYR A 11 1.86 -0.85 -10.10
C TYR A 11 2.11 0.58 -9.61
N MET A 12 1.22 1.51 -9.96
CA MET A 12 1.20 2.83 -9.32
C MET A 12 0.51 2.71 -7.96
N GLY A 13 1.29 2.80 -6.90
CA GLY A 13 0.82 2.65 -5.53
C GLY A 13 1.79 3.25 -4.52
N THR A 14 1.35 3.37 -3.27
CA THR A 14 2.21 3.83 -2.17
C THR A 14 2.17 2.80 -1.04
N THR A 15 3.32 2.67 -0.37
CA THR A 15 3.48 1.84 0.81
C THR A 15 3.67 2.74 2.04
N TYR A 16 2.84 2.54 3.05
CA TYR A 16 3.04 3.10 4.39
C TYR A 16 3.65 2.05 5.30
N ASP A 17 4.75 2.41 5.94
CA ASP A 17 5.46 1.54 6.87
C ASP A 17 5.17 1.98 8.32
N PHE A 18 4.69 1.04 9.14
CA PHE A 18 4.35 1.26 10.55
C PHE A 18 5.47 0.86 11.52
N ASN A 19 6.74 0.80 11.09
CA ASN A 19 7.89 0.46 11.95
C ASN A 19 7.99 1.30 13.24
N ASP A 20 7.46 2.53 13.26
CA ASP A 20 7.49 3.42 14.43
C ASP A 20 6.19 3.42 15.27
N VAL A 21 5.22 2.57 14.94
CA VAL A 21 3.98 2.41 15.71
C VAL A 21 4.24 1.55 16.95
N ARG A 22 4.28 2.19 18.12
CA ARG A 22 4.59 1.51 19.41
C ARG A 22 3.38 1.38 20.33
N SER A 23 2.26 2.02 19.99
CA SER A 23 1.03 1.99 20.78
C SER A 23 -0.21 2.08 19.90
N VAL A 24 -1.37 1.72 20.46
CA VAL A 24 -2.69 1.88 19.81
C VAL A 24 -2.95 3.35 19.42
N ARG A 25 -2.44 4.31 20.21
CA ARG A 25 -2.54 5.74 19.89
C ARG A 25 -1.75 6.09 18.63
N ASP A 26 -0.56 5.54 18.47
CA ASP A 26 0.30 5.79 17.30
C ASP A 26 -0.31 5.16 16.05
N LEU A 27 -0.87 3.95 16.19
CA LEU A 27 -1.61 3.29 15.12
C LEU A 27 -2.80 4.13 14.66
N ARG A 28 -3.59 4.65 15.62
CA ARG A 28 -4.75 5.51 15.31
C ARG A 28 -4.32 6.74 14.52
N ARG A 29 -3.27 7.43 14.96
CA ARG A 29 -2.74 8.62 14.26
C ARG A 29 -2.23 8.29 12.86
N ALA A 30 -1.54 7.17 12.69
CA ALA A 30 -1.03 6.74 11.40
C ALA A 30 -2.19 6.42 10.43
N LEU A 31 -3.24 5.75 10.90
CA LEU A 31 -4.44 5.50 10.10
C LEU A 31 -5.20 6.78 9.76
N GLU A 32 -5.35 7.70 10.70
CA GLU A 32 -5.96 9.03 10.46
C GLU A 32 -5.18 9.80 9.38
N TYR A 33 -3.84 9.75 9.40
CA TYR A 33 -3.01 10.36 8.35
C TYR A 33 -3.29 9.73 6.98
N ILE A 34 -3.25 8.40 6.89
CA ILE A 34 -3.50 7.67 5.63
C ILE A 34 -4.89 8.00 5.07
N ILE A 35 -5.93 7.99 5.91
CA ILE A 35 -7.30 8.29 5.48
C ILE A 35 -7.42 9.71 4.90
N ASN A 36 -6.66 10.68 5.42
CA ASN A 36 -6.68 12.05 4.90
C ASN A 36 -5.87 12.24 3.62
N ASP A 37 -4.88 11.37 3.36
CA ASP A 37 -4.00 11.42 2.19
C ASP A 37 -4.62 10.73 0.96
N LEU A 38 -5.51 9.76 1.19
CA LEU A 38 -6.11 8.95 0.12
C LEU A 38 -7.41 9.55 -0.45
N PRO A 39 -7.67 9.36 -1.75
CA PRO A 39 -9.00 9.53 -2.36
C PRO A 39 -10.11 8.82 -1.57
N HIS A 40 -11.27 9.45 -1.46
CA HIS A 40 -12.46 8.90 -0.78
C HIS A 40 -13.47 8.28 -1.75
N ASP A 41 -13.05 8.05 -3.00
CA ASP A 41 -13.85 7.42 -4.05
C ASP A 41 -13.43 5.95 -4.28
N ASP A 42 -14.06 5.30 -5.27
CA ASP A 42 -13.79 3.91 -5.59
C ASP A 42 -12.56 3.71 -6.50
N SER A 43 -11.66 4.69 -6.64
CA SER A 43 -10.48 4.59 -7.52
C SER A 43 -9.36 3.72 -6.94
N LEU A 44 -9.41 3.41 -5.64
CA LEU A 44 -8.37 2.70 -4.92
C LEU A 44 -8.74 1.25 -4.61
N GLU A 45 -7.76 0.38 -4.72
CA GLU A 45 -7.78 -0.95 -4.12
C GLU A 45 -6.73 -1.03 -3.01
N LEU A 46 -7.18 -1.39 -1.80
CA LEU A 46 -6.35 -1.45 -0.61
C LEU A 46 -5.90 -2.90 -0.35
N ILE A 47 -4.59 -3.11 -0.24
CA ILE A 47 -4.01 -4.42 0.13
C ILE A 47 -3.35 -4.27 1.51
N LEU A 48 -3.99 -4.83 2.53
CA LEU A 48 -3.46 -4.78 3.89
C LEU A 48 -2.62 -6.02 4.20
N ASN A 49 -1.31 -5.83 4.47
CA ASN A 49 -0.43 -6.91 4.85
C ASN A 49 -0.03 -6.82 6.33
N VAL A 50 -0.76 -7.55 7.17
CA VAL A 50 -0.60 -7.53 8.64
C VAL A 50 0.68 -8.25 9.10
N GLY A 51 1.36 -9.00 8.23
CA GLY A 51 2.55 -9.77 8.60
C GLY A 51 3.86 -8.98 8.63
N ARG A 52 3.87 -7.71 8.20
CA ARG A 52 5.11 -6.91 8.05
C ARG A 52 4.98 -5.44 8.47
N SER A 53 3.92 -5.08 9.20
CA SER A 53 3.66 -3.69 9.59
C SER A 53 3.57 -2.74 8.38
N LYS A 54 2.98 -3.18 7.26
CA LYS A 54 2.86 -2.38 6.04
C LYS A 54 1.41 -2.30 5.56
N LEU A 55 1.01 -1.11 5.14
CA LEU A 55 -0.21 -0.89 4.37
C LEU A 55 0.20 -0.45 2.97
N GLU A 56 -0.30 -1.17 1.97
CA GLU A 56 -0.01 -0.91 0.57
C GLU A 56 -1.34 -0.61 -0.13
N TYR A 57 -1.37 0.40 -0.99
CA TYR A 57 -2.51 0.63 -1.88
C TYR A 57 -2.04 0.67 -3.32
N ILE A 58 -2.96 0.32 -4.22
CA ILE A 58 -2.76 0.38 -5.66
C ILE A 58 -3.96 1.11 -6.27
N LEU A 59 -3.71 2.01 -7.22
CA LEU A 59 -4.77 2.62 -8.02
C LEU A 59 -5.34 1.59 -9.00
N LYS A 60 -6.65 1.56 -9.22
CA LYS A 60 -7.28 0.63 -10.17
C LYS A 60 -6.66 0.71 -11.57
N ASP A 61 -6.33 1.92 -12.03
CA ASP A 61 -5.64 2.16 -13.31
C ASP A 61 -4.22 1.56 -13.37
N GLY A 62 -3.64 1.24 -12.22
CA GLY A 62 -2.32 0.63 -12.08
C GLY A 62 -2.34 -0.90 -12.02
N ILE A 63 -3.52 -1.56 -12.03
CA ILE A 63 -3.66 -3.01 -12.02
C ILE A 63 -3.82 -3.49 -13.46
N PRO A 64 -2.81 -4.14 -14.06
CA PRO A 64 -2.97 -4.75 -15.38
C PRO A 64 -3.95 -5.93 -15.29
N GLU A 65 -4.98 -5.87 -16.14
CA GLU A 65 -6.04 -6.89 -16.33
C GLU A 65 -5.49 -8.31 -16.51
#